data_AF-A0A535TVQ3-F1
#
_entry.id   AF-A0A535TVQ3-F1
#
_cell.length_a   1.000
_cell.length_b   1.000
_cell.length_c   1.000
_cell.angle_alpha   90.00
_cell.angle_beta   90.00
_cell.angle_gamma   90.00
#
_symmetry.space_group_name_H-M   'P 1'
#
loop_
_entity.id
_entity.type
_entity.pdbx_description
1 polymer ?
#
loop_
_entity_poly.entity_id
_entity_poly.type
_entity_poly.pdbx_seq_one_letter_code
_entity_poly.pdbx_strand_id
1 'polypeptide(L)'
;ALGELARRYVSAYGPATIADLSAWSGLPIAEARTAVAGAKASLTEVTIQGQPGFVLKDQLQQTATSATPDVRLLPAFDTYLLGYRRRDLAVPRELQARLQRGGGWIHPAVVVNGRAIAAWSLRKSGGRGMVSVEPSGPITRAIRAGIDLEVADIARFLDLSLELEIAR
;
A
#
# COMPACT_ATOMS: atom_id res chain seq x y z
N ALA A 1 11.11 -22.60 -10.18
CA ALA A 1 10.42 -21.37 -10.63
C ALA A 1 9.30 -20.97 -9.67
N LEU A 2 8.23 -21.77 -9.52
CA LEU A 2 7.07 -21.42 -8.68
C LEU A 2 7.42 -21.09 -7.21
N GLY A 3 8.25 -21.90 -6.55
CA GLY A 3 8.69 -21.61 -5.18
C GLY A 3 9.40 -20.26 -5.03
N GLU A 4 10.27 -19.92 -5.98
CA GLU A 4 10.97 -18.63 -5.96
C GLU A 4 10.02 -17.46 -6.23
N LEU A 5 9.01 -17.64 -7.09
CA LEU A 5 7.96 -16.64 -7.30
C LEU A 5 7.18 -16.36 -6.01
N ALA A 6 6.74 -17.40 -5.30
CA ALA A 6 6.05 -17.25 -4.03
C ALA A 6 6.93 -16.57 -2.97
N ARG A 7 8.21 -16.95 -2.87
CA ARG A 7 9.16 -16.34 -1.93
C ARG A 7 9.33 -14.84 -2.20
N ARG A 8 9.54 -14.44 -3.46
CA ARG A 8 9.68 -13.02 -3.84
C ARG A 8 8.40 -12.23 -3.62
N TYR A 9 7.25 -12.81 -3.96
CA TYR A 9 5.95 -12.21 -3.72
C TYR A 9 5.73 -11.92 -2.23
N VAL A 10 5.92 -12.93 -1.36
CA VAL A 10 5.75 -12.76 0.09
C VAL A 10 6.83 -11.84 0.68
N SER A 11 8.03 -11.76 0.10
CA SER A 11 9.05 -10.79 0.50
C SER A 11 8.61 -9.34 0.30
N ALA A 12 7.84 -9.07 -0.75
CA ALA A 12 7.41 -7.73 -1.13
C ALA A 12 6.06 -7.34 -0.53
N TYR A 13 5.14 -8.31 -0.42
CA TYR A 13 3.75 -8.08 -0.05
C TYR A 13 3.29 -8.94 1.14
N GLY A 14 4.20 -9.61 1.84
CA GLY A 14 3.86 -10.34 3.07
C GLY A 14 3.45 -9.38 4.19
N PRO A 15 2.52 -9.76 5.09
CA PRO A 15 1.76 -11.02 5.12
C PRO A 15 0.74 -11.15 3.97
N ALA A 16 0.70 -12.30 3.30
CA ALA A 16 -0.23 -12.54 2.18
C ALA A 16 -0.81 -13.96 2.16
N THR A 17 -2.00 -14.11 1.60
CA THR A 17 -2.65 -15.42 1.43
C THR A 17 -2.31 -16.07 0.08
N ILE A 18 -2.61 -17.35 -0.07
CA ILE A 18 -2.51 -18.04 -1.37
C ILE A 18 -3.44 -17.41 -2.42
N ALA A 19 -4.60 -16.90 -1.99
CA ALA A 19 -5.54 -16.23 -2.87
C ALA A 19 -4.99 -14.89 -3.40
N ASP A 20 -4.21 -14.19 -2.59
CA ASP A 20 -3.51 -12.97 -3.01
C ASP A 20 -2.41 -13.29 -4.03
N LEU A 21 -1.58 -14.29 -3.77
CA LEU A 21 -0.55 -14.75 -4.73
C LEU A 21 -1.18 -15.15 -6.06
N SER A 22 -2.27 -15.92 -6.04
CA SER A 22 -2.98 -16.33 -7.25
C SER A 22 -3.53 -15.14 -8.03
N ALA A 23 -4.15 -14.17 -7.34
CA ALA A 23 -4.68 -12.97 -7.97
C ALA A 23 -3.58 -12.08 -8.57
N TRP A 24 -2.47 -11.88 -7.86
CA TRP A 24 -1.36 -11.04 -8.30
C TRP A 24 -0.57 -11.66 -9.47
N SER A 25 -0.29 -12.96 -9.40
CA SER A 25 0.52 -13.66 -10.41
C SER A 25 -0.28 -14.08 -11.65
N GLY A 26 -1.61 -14.12 -11.57
CA GLY A 26 -2.48 -14.73 -12.59
C GLY A 26 -2.44 -16.26 -12.62
N LEU A 27 -1.71 -16.90 -11.70
CA LEU A 27 -1.64 -18.36 -11.62
C LEU A 27 -2.97 -18.95 -11.15
N PRO A 28 -3.37 -20.12 -11.69
CA PRO A 28 -4.43 -20.93 -11.11
C PRO A 28 -4.15 -21.22 -9.63
N ILE A 29 -5.22 -21.31 -8.82
CA ILE A 29 -5.07 -21.47 -7.36
C ILE A 29 -4.27 -22.73 -6.99
N ALA A 30 -4.34 -23.80 -7.79
CA ALA A 30 -3.57 -25.02 -7.60
C ALA A 30 -2.06 -24.78 -7.76
N GLU A 31 -1.65 -23.99 -8.76
CA GLU A 31 -0.24 -23.63 -8.96
C GLU A 31 0.26 -22.68 -7.87
N ALA A 32 -0.57 -21.75 -7.41
CA ALA A 32 -0.24 -20.90 -6.26
C ALA A 32 -0.01 -21.72 -4.98
N ARG A 33 -0.79 -22.79 -4.74
CA ARG A 33 -0.55 -23.72 -3.63
C ARG A 33 0.80 -24.45 -3.79
N THR A 34 1.09 -24.96 -4.98
CA THR A 34 2.38 -25.59 -5.30
C THR A 34 3.55 -24.62 -5.10
N ALA A 35 3.39 -23.36 -5.50
CA ALA A 35 4.37 -22.31 -5.30
C ALA A 35 4.69 -22.08 -3.82
N VAL A 36 3.66 -21.93 -2.97
CA VAL A 36 3.84 -21.76 -1.52
C VAL A 36 4.48 -23.00 -0.89
N ALA A 37 4.05 -24.21 -1.27
CA ALA A 37 4.67 -25.45 -0.80
C ALA A 37 6.16 -25.53 -1.15
N GLY A 38 6.53 -25.11 -2.37
CA GLY A 38 7.92 -25.02 -2.81
C GLY A 38 8.76 -23.95 -2.10
N ALA A 39 8.13 -22.99 -1.41
CA ALA A 39 8.78 -21.94 -0.64
C ALA A 39 8.75 -22.19 0.88
N LYS A 40 8.17 -23.31 1.35
CA LYS A 40 7.88 -23.58 2.76
C LYS A 40 9.10 -23.44 3.69
N ALA A 41 10.30 -23.74 3.20
CA ALA A 41 11.52 -23.58 3.99
C ALA A 41 11.79 -22.12 4.40
N SER A 42 11.35 -21.15 3.61
CA SER A 42 11.57 -19.71 3.83
C SER A 42 10.35 -18.98 4.42
N LEU A 43 9.18 -19.61 4.46
CA LEU A 43 7.92 -19.01 4.89
C LEU A 43 7.51 -19.47 6.30
N THR A 44 6.86 -18.57 7.03
CA THR A 44 6.14 -18.88 8.27
C THR A 44 4.66 -18.58 8.10
N GLU A 45 3.82 -19.48 8.60
CA GLU A 45 2.37 -19.28 8.64
C GLU A 45 1.99 -18.26 9.72
N VAL A 46 1.08 -17.36 9.36
CA VAL A 46 0.50 -16.35 10.25
C VAL A 46 -1.00 -16.27 10.02
N THR A 47 -1.71 -15.64 10.96
CA THR A 47 -3.15 -15.39 10.83
C THR A 47 -3.40 -13.96 10.36
N ILE A 48 -4.10 -13.80 9.24
CA ILE A 48 -4.51 -12.52 8.65
C ILE A 48 -6.03 -12.45 8.73
N GLN A 49 -6.59 -11.61 9.60
CA GLN A 49 -8.06 -11.51 9.83
C GLN A 49 -8.75 -12.88 9.98
N GLY A 50 -8.14 -13.79 10.75
CA GLY A 50 -8.66 -15.14 10.96
C GLY A 50 -8.43 -16.13 9.81
N GLN A 51 -7.73 -15.75 8.74
CA GLN A 51 -7.37 -16.61 7.61
C GLN A 51 -5.87 -16.96 7.62
N PRO A 52 -5.47 -18.14 7.13
CA PRO A 52 -4.06 -18.50 7.01
C PRO A 52 -3.37 -17.66 5.94
N GLY A 53 -2.19 -17.12 6.27
CA GLY A 53 -1.31 -16.41 5.37
C GLY A 53 0.16 -16.70 5.67
N PHE A 54 1.04 -16.07 4.92
CA PHE A 54 2.48 -16.34 4.98
C PHE A 54 3.27 -15.03 5.03
N VAL A 55 4.36 -15.07 5.79
CA VAL A 55 5.43 -14.06 5.82
C VAL A 55 6.78 -14.74 5.60
N LEU A 56 7.81 -13.99 5.22
CA LEU A 56 9.17 -14.51 5.29
C LEU A 56 9.59 -14.70 6.75
N LYS A 57 10.28 -15.80 7.04
CA LYS A 57 10.85 -16.10 8.36
C LYS A 57 11.68 -14.93 8.90
N ASP A 58 12.51 -14.35 8.06
CA ASP A 58 13.46 -13.30 8.45
C ASP A 58 12.78 -11.93 8.68
N GLN A 59 11.53 -11.77 8.25
CA GLN A 59 10.74 -10.54 8.44
C GLN A 59 9.80 -10.62 9.65
N LEU A 60 9.67 -11.79 10.29
CA LEU A 60 8.70 -12.02 11.37
C LEU A 60 8.96 -11.15 12.62
N GLN A 61 10.20 -10.66 12.78
CA GLN A 61 10.62 -9.83 13.91
C GLN A 61 10.57 -8.31 13.63
N GLN A 62 10.22 -7.91 12.40
CA GLN A 62 10.16 -6.50 12.00
C GLN A 62 8.82 -5.88 12.39
N THR A 63 8.47 -5.87 13.68
CA THR A 63 7.37 -5.06 14.20
C THR A 63 7.93 -3.95 15.08
N ALA A 64 8.65 -3.02 14.46
CA ALA A 64 9.02 -1.78 15.13
C ALA A 64 7.84 -0.80 15.05
N THR A 65 7.10 -0.66 16.14
CA THR A 65 6.15 0.45 16.30
C THR A 65 6.98 1.72 16.51
N SER A 66 7.11 2.55 15.47
CA SER A 66 7.70 3.88 15.63
C SER A 66 6.73 4.80 16.37
N ALA A 67 7.27 5.66 17.24
CA ALA A 67 6.51 6.75 17.85
C ALA A 67 6.10 7.82 16.83
N THR A 68 6.82 7.93 15.72
CA THR A 68 6.49 8.83 14.61
C THR A 68 5.67 8.09 13.54
N PRO A 69 4.55 8.67 13.06
CA PRO A 69 3.76 8.06 12.00
C PRO A 69 4.56 8.02 10.69
N ASP A 70 4.60 6.86 10.04
CA ASP A 70 5.11 6.71 8.68
C ASP A 70 4.02 7.15 7.71
N VAL A 71 4.22 8.28 7.04
CA VAL A 71 3.26 8.88 6.11
C VAL A 71 3.78 8.74 4.68
N ARG A 72 2.93 8.27 3.76
CA ARG A 72 3.25 8.12 2.34
C ARG A 72 2.16 8.68 1.43
N LEU A 73 2.53 9.44 0.40
CA LEU A 73 1.65 9.86 -0.69
C LEU A 73 1.81 8.89 -1.87
N LEU A 74 1.04 7.81 -1.85
CA LEU A 74 1.09 6.79 -2.89
C LEU A 74 0.45 7.31 -4.18
N PRO A 75 1.12 7.26 -5.34
CA PRO A 75 0.52 7.63 -6.62
C PRO A 75 -0.56 6.63 -7.06
N ALA A 76 -1.24 6.95 -8.15
CA ALA A 76 -2.13 6.00 -8.81
C ALA A 76 -1.34 4.74 -9.20
N PHE A 77 -1.96 3.58 -9.04
CA PHE A 77 -1.36 2.27 -9.33
C PHE A 77 -0.07 1.95 -8.57
N ASP A 78 0.14 2.54 -7.39
CA ASP A 78 1.26 2.16 -6.54
C ASP A 78 1.20 0.66 -6.20
N THR A 79 2.35 -0.02 -6.30
CA THR A 79 2.48 -1.46 -6.08
C THR A 79 2.00 -1.90 -4.70
N TYR A 80 2.08 -1.03 -3.70
CA TYR A 80 1.56 -1.30 -2.35
C TYR A 80 0.09 -1.72 -2.37
N LEU A 81 -0.70 -1.11 -3.25
CA LEU A 81 -2.12 -1.42 -3.42
C LEU A 81 -2.36 -2.52 -4.47
N LEU A 82 -1.39 -2.92 -5.27
CA LEU A 82 -1.57 -3.91 -6.35
C LEU A 82 -1.20 -5.34 -5.96
N GLY A 83 -0.50 -5.53 -4.83
CA GLY A 83 -0.01 -6.83 -4.40
C GLY A 83 -1.05 -7.83 -3.90
N TYR A 84 -2.32 -7.46 -3.74
CA TYR A 84 -3.32 -8.26 -3.04
C TYR A 84 -4.61 -8.45 -3.83
N ARG A 85 -5.31 -9.56 -3.59
CA ARG A 85 -6.64 -9.81 -4.16
C ARG A 85 -7.64 -8.79 -3.62
N ARG A 86 -7.57 -8.53 -2.32
CA ARG A 86 -8.38 -7.52 -1.64
C ARG A 86 -7.47 -6.55 -0.90
N ARG A 87 -7.93 -5.31 -0.76
CA ARG A 87 -7.16 -4.20 -0.18
C ARG A 87 -7.70 -3.78 1.19
N ASP A 88 -8.57 -4.56 1.80
CA ASP A 88 -9.30 -4.19 3.02
C ASP A 88 -8.42 -3.98 4.26
N LEU A 89 -7.20 -4.54 4.26
CA LEU A 89 -6.19 -4.23 5.28
C LEU A 89 -5.60 -2.83 5.13
N ALA A 90 -5.36 -2.40 3.89
CA ALA A 90 -4.75 -1.12 3.59
C ALA A 90 -5.78 0.00 3.38
N VAL A 91 -6.97 -0.31 2.86
CA VAL A 91 -7.99 0.64 2.45
C VAL A 91 -9.28 0.40 3.24
N PRO A 92 -9.55 1.23 4.27
CA PRO A 92 -10.80 1.22 5.01
C PRO A 92 -12.02 1.38 4.11
N ARG A 93 -13.17 0.87 4.56
CA ARG A 93 -14.41 0.82 3.77
C ARG A 93 -14.84 2.21 3.29
N GLU A 94 -14.69 3.20 4.16
CA GLU A 94 -15.04 4.61 3.90
C GLU A 94 -14.26 5.22 2.73
N LEU A 95 -13.06 4.73 2.44
CA LEU A 95 -12.20 5.20 1.36
C LEU A 95 -12.26 4.35 0.09
N GLN A 96 -12.85 3.15 0.13
CA GLN A 96 -12.90 2.26 -1.03
C GLN A 96 -13.56 2.92 -2.23
N ALA A 97 -14.70 3.58 -2.05
CA ALA A 97 -15.42 4.26 -3.13
C ALA A 97 -14.62 5.43 -3.73
N ARG A 98 -13.73 6.07 -2.96
CA ARG A 98 -12.87 7.16 -3.46
C ARG A 98 -11.62 6.63 -4.17
N LEU A 99 -11.03 5.56 -3.64
CA LEU A 99 -9.74 5.02 -4.08
C LEU A 99 -9.83 3.93 -5.15
N GLN A 100 -10.99 3.28 -5.27
CA GLN A 100 -11.24 2.14 -6.16
C GLN A 100 -12.60 2.33 -6.86
N ARG A 101 -12.72 3.36 -7.70
CA ARG A 101 -13.98 3.83 -8.32
C ARG A 101 -14.57 2.87 -9.36
N GLY A 102 -14.06 1.65 -9.48
CA GLY A 102 -14.38 0.72 -10.57
C GLY A 102 -13.56 0.97 -11.82
N GLY A 103 -13.79 0.16 -12.86
CA GLY A 103 -13.05 0.27 -14.14
C GLY A 103 -11.56 -0.13 -14.06
N GLY A 104 -11.13 -0.74 -12.96
CA GLY A 104 -9.73 -1.14 -12.74
C GLY A 104 -8.80 0.01 -12.33
N TRP A 105 -9.32 1.22 -12.12
CA TRP A 105 -8.49 2.37 -11.74
C TRP A 105 -8.22 2.43 -10.24
N ILE A 106 -6.94 2.52 -9.85
CA ILE A 106 -6.51 2.69 -8.46
C ILE A 106 -6.02 4.14 -8.29
N HIS A 107 -6.73 4.91 -7.48
CA HIS A 107 -6.42 6.32 -7.25
C HIS A 107 -5.28 6.53 -6.24
N PRO A 108 -4.62 7.70 -6.27
CA PRO A 108 -3.61 8.06 -5.28
C PRO A 108 -4.18 8.09 -3.86
N ALA A 109 -3.40 7.60 -2.89
CA ALA A 109 -3.80 7.47 -1.50
C ALA A 109 -2.75 8.07 -0.56
N VAL A 110 -3.19 8.75 0.50
CA VAL A 110 -2.34 9.05 1.65
C VAL A 110 -2.45 7.88 2.62
N VAL A 111 -1.32 7.28 2.94
CA VAL A 111 -1.21 6.12 3.84
C VAL A 111 -0.44 6.53 5.09
N VAL A 112 -0.94 6.11 6.25
CA VAL A 112 -0.28 6.27 7.54
C VAL A 112 -0.12 4.89 8.17
N ASN A 113 1.12 4.50 8.48
CA ASN A 113 1.46 3.19 9.08
C ASN A 113 0.81 2.02 8.31
N GLY A 114 0.82 2.08 6.97
CA GLY A 114 0.22 1.05 6.11
C GLY A 114 -1.31 1.10 5.99
N ARG A 115 -2.00 2.12 6.50
CA ARG A 115 -3.46 2.28 6.32
C ARG A 115 -3.79 3.61 5.64
N ALA A 116 -4.59 3.55 4.59
CA ALA A 116 -5.09 4.73 3.88
C ALA A 116 -5.98 5.57 4.79
N ILE A 117 -5.76 6.88 4.76
CA ILE A 117 -6.51 7.88 5.52
C ILE A 117 -7.11 8.99 4.65
N ALA A 118 -6.67 9.10 3.39
CA ALA A 118 -7.16 10.11 2.46
C ALA A 118 -6.96 9.67 1.02
N ALA A 119 -7.76 10.24 0.12
CA ALA A 119 -7.38 10.35 -1.29
C ALA A 119 -6.55 11.62 -1.50
N TRP A 120 -5.73 11.65 -2.55
CA TRP A 120 -5.08 12.89 -2.96
C TRP A 120 -5.02 13.03 -4.48
N SER A 121 -4.73 14.24 -4.93
CA SER A 121 -4.49 14.54 -6.35
C SER A 121 -3.43 15.62 -6.50
N LEU A 122 -2.83 15.68 -7.68
CA LEU A 122 -1.87 16.71 -8.07
C LEU A 122 -2.33 17.36 -9.38
N ARG A 123 -2.61 18.66 -9.33
CA ARG A 123 -2.86 19.48 -10.51
C ARG A 123 -1.62 20.31 -10.81
N LYS A 124 -1.17 20.31 -12.06
CA LYS A 124 0.07 20.99 -12.48
C LYS A 124 -0.25 22.07 -13.51
N SER A 125 0.47 23.18 -13.46
CA SER A 125 0.42 24.24 -14.47
C SER A 125 1.77 24.97 -14.53
N GLY A 126 2.50 24.79 -15.64
CA GLY A 126 3.88 25.24 -15.75
C GLY A 126 4.77 24.64 -14.65
N GLY A 127 5.66 25.44 -14.06
CA GLY A 127 6.54 25.05 -12.94
C GLY A 127 5.86 25.03 -11.56
N ARG A 128 4.52 25.08 -11.49
CA ARG A 128 3.75 25.10 -10.24
C ARG A 128 2.73 23.98 -10.20
N GLY A 129 2.33 23.58 -9.00
CA GLY A 129 1.26 22.62 -8.79
C GLY A 129 0.57 22.75 -7.44
N MET A 130 -0.60 22.13 -7.35
CA MET A 130 -1.39 22.03 -6.13
C MET A 130 -1.60 20.56 -5.80
N VAL A 131 -1.19 20.17 -4.60
CA VAL A 131 -1.53 18.88 -3.99
C VAL A 131 -2.79 19.11 -3.16
N SER A 132 -3.86 18.40 -3.51
CA SER A 132 -5.11 18.41 -2.73
C SER A 132 -5.29 17.07 -2.03
N VAL A 133 -5.46 17.08 -0.70
CA VAL A 133 -5.70 15.91 0.14
C VAL A 133 -7.14 15.95 0.66
N GLU A 134 -7.86 14.82 0.54
CA GLU A 134 -9.24 14.64 0.98
C GLU A 134 -9.33 13.54 2.06
N PRO A 135 -9.18 13.91 3.35
CA PRO A 135 -9.22 12.95 4.45
C PRO A 135 -10.57 12.25 4.61
N SER A 136 -10.57 11.08 5.22
CA SER A 136 -11.79 10.44 5.77
C SER A 136 -12.02 10.76 7.24
N GLY A 137 -11.08 11.45 7.90
CA GLY A 137 -11.12 11.80 9.32
C GLY A 137 -10.08 12.85 9.69
N PRO A 138 -9.96 13.19 10.99
CA PRO A 138 -9.08 14.26 11.44
C PRO A 138 -7.60 13.98 11.18
N ILE A 139 -6.86 15.01 10.77
CA ILE A 139 -5.41 14.97 10.55
C ILE A 139 -4.70 15.58 11.76
N THR A 140 -3.89 14.79 12.46
CA THR A 140 -3.08 15.28 13.57
C THR A 140 -1.89 16.10 13.07
N ARG A 141 -1.28 16.91 13.94
CA ARG A 141 -0.06 17.67 13.62
C ARG A 141 1.08 16.78 13.12
N ALA A 142 1.23 15.58 13.69
CA ALA A 142 2.28 14.64 13.29
C ALA A 142 2.04 14.08 11.88
N ILE A 143 0.80 13.73 11.55
CA ILE A 143 0.43 13.28 10.20
C ILE A 143 0.61 14.42 9.20
N ARG A 144 0.17 15.64 9.55
CA ARG A 144 0.36 16.82 8.71
C ARG A 144 1.84 17.05 8.36
N ALA A 145 2.73 16.99 9.35
CA ALA A 145 4.16 17.13 9.12
C ALA A 145 4.70 16.06 8.15
N GLY A 146 4.21 14.82 8.24
CA GLY A 146 4.56 13.77 7.28
C GLY A 146 4.04 14.04 5.86
N ILE A 147 2.83 14.57 5.72
CA ILE A 147 2.29 15.00 4.41
C ILE A 147 3.16 16.13 3.83
N ASP A 148 3.54 17.12 4.64
CA ASP A 148 4.38 18.24 4.19
C ASP A 148 5.75 17.73 3.67
N LEU A 149 6.35 16.73 4.34
CA LEU A 149 7.61 16.11 3.89
C LEU A 149 7.45 15.37 2.56
N GLU A 150 6.40 14.57 2.39
CA GLU A 150 6.12 13.85 1.15
C GLU A 150 5.83 14.82 -0.02
N VAL A 151 5.09 15.91 0.23
CA VAL A 151 4.86 16.96 -0.79
C VAL A 151 6.17 17.63 -1.19
N ALA A 152 7.06 17.92 -0.23
CA ALA A 152 8.37 18.48 -0.53
C ALA A 152 9.24 17.50 -1.35
N ASP A 153 9.17 16.19 -1.07
CA ASP A 153 9.91 15.20 -1.85
C ASP A 153 9.36 15.06 -3.28
N ILE A 154 8.03 15.08 -3.45
CA ILE A 154 7.38 15.10 -4.77
C ILE A 154 7.75 16.37 -5.54
N ALA A 155 7.77 17.53 -4.87
CA ALA A 155 8.17 18.81 -5.45
C ALA A 155 9.62 18.75 -5.98
N ARG A 156 10.54 18.23 -5.16
CA ARG A 156 11.95 17.99 -5.53
C ARG A 156 12.06 17.03 -6.71
N PHE A 157 11.34 15.91 -6.69
CA PHE A 157 11.42 14.88 -7.73
C PHE A 157 10.89 15.38 -9.08
N LEU A 158 9.80 16.15 -9.06
CA LEU A 158 9.15 16.67 -10.27
C LEU A 158 9.68 18.02 -10.74
N ASP A 159 10.59 18.64 -9.98
CA ASP A 159 11.08 20.01 -10.19
C ASP A 159 9.93 21.04 -10.28
N LEU A 160 9.04 21.01 -9.28
CA LEU A 160 7.86 21.88 -9.19
C LEU A 160 7.82 22.67 -7.88
N SER A 161 7.26 23.87 -7.91
CA SER A 161 6.79 24.55 -6.70
C SER A 161 5.38 24.05 -6.36
N LEU A 162 5.23 23.31 -5.26
CA LEU A 162 3.94 22.72 -4.85
C LEU A 162 3.35 23.43 -3.65
N GLU A 163 2.07 23.79 -3.77
CA GLU A 163 1.22 24.18 -2.65
C GLU A 163 0.42 22.96 -2.15
N LEU A 164 0.06 22.97 -0.87
CA LEU A 164 -0.73 21.91 -0.24
C LEU A 164 -2.07 22.46 0.27
N GLU A 165 -3.14 21.83 -0.16
CA GLU A 165 -4.50 22.02 0.33
C GLU A 165 -4.99 20.71 0.99
N ILE A 166 -5.56 20.82 2.21
CA ILE A 166 -6.20 19.70 2.90
C ILE A 166 -7.66 20.07 3.14
N ALA A 167 -8.57 19.29 2.56
CA ALA A 167 -10.01 19.46 2.76
C ALA A 167 -10.37 19.25 4.25
N ARG A 168 -11.34 20.02 4.73
CA ARG A 168 -11.86 19.92 6.11
C ARG A 168 -12.82 18.75 6.26
#